data_AF-A0A822B8Y8-F1
#
_entry.id   AF-A0A822B8Y8-F1
#
_cell.length_a   1.000
_cell.length_b   1.000
_cell.length_c   1.000
_cell.angle_alpha   90.00
_cell.angle_beta   90.00
_cell.angle_gamma   90.00
#
_symmetry.space_group_name_H-M   'P 1'
#
loop_
_entity.id
_entity.type
_entity.pdbx_description
1 polymer ?
#
loop_
_entity_poly.entity_id
_entity_poly.type
_entity_poly.pdbx_seq_one_letter_code
_entity_poly.pdbx_strand_id
1 'polypeptide(L)'
;KKHKIGHLRVDNQGNATFKRLPTNQLVDALQLGIQHSVGGLEATPAHDVLYQDFLTIEIINFPKAGKNTPKATPSHRFNDFIIRSYAPVAFRHFREKFNIKPEDYLSSICKPFRELKNPGASGSLFYLTSDDEFIIKMSEENVF
;
A
#
# COMPACT_ATOMS: atom_id res chain seq x y z
N LYS A 1 17.11 -26.15 -1.92
CA LYS A 1 16.00 -26.44 -0.98
C LYS A 1 15.21 -25.13 -0.86
N LYS A 2 13.92 -25.08 -1.26
CA LYS A 2 13.09 -23.87 -1.09
C LYS A 2 12.99 -23.53 0.39
N HIS A 3 13.25 -22.28 0.78
CA HIS A 3 13.13 -21.83 2.17
C HIS A 3 11.84 -21.04 2.37
N LYS A 4 11.11 -21.39 3.43
CA LYS A 4 9.87 -20.75 3.83
C LYS A 4 10.15 -19.99 5.12
N ILE A 5 9.94 -18.67 5.11
CA ILE A 5 10.05 -17.81 6.29
C ILE A 5 8.66 -17.18 6.47
N GLY A 6 7.88 -17.65 7.43
CA GLY A 6 6.48 -17.25 7.58
C GLY A 6 5.66 -17.47 6.30
N HIS A 7 5.11 -16.38 5.75
CA HIS A 7 4.31 -16.37 4.50
C HIS A 7 5.15 -16.16 3.24
N LEU A 8 6.44 -15.83 3.40
CA LEU A 8 7.38 -15.60 2.31
C LEU A 8 7.94 -16.93 1.81
N ARG A 9 7.97 -17.10 0.50
CA ARG A 9 8.70 -18.18 -0.17
C ARG A 9 9.81 -17.58 -0.99
N VAL A 10 11.04 -18.01 -0.72
CA VAL A 10 12.23 -17.61 -1.49
C VAL A 10 12.68 -18.81 -2.31
N ASP A 11 12.84 -18.61 -3.62
CA ASP A 11 13.38 -19.62 -4.51
C ASP A 11 14.93 -19.64 -4.49
N ASN A 12 15.53 -20.59 -5.22
CA ASN A 12 17.00 -20.72 -5.26
C ASN A 12 17.70 -19.57 -6.00
N GLN A 13 16.95 -18.69 -6.67
CA GLN A 13 17.46 -17.52 -7.40
C GLN A 13 17.33 -16.24 -6.56
N GLY A 14 16.79 -16.33 -5.33
CA GLY A 14 16.58 -15.19 -4.46
C GLY A 14 15.26 -14.44 -4.73
N ASN A 15 14.40 -14.93 -5.62
CA ASN A 15 13.11 -14.30 -5.84
C ASN A 15 12.18 -14.61 -4.68
N ALA A 16 11.66 -13.54 -4.07
CA ALA A 16 10.69 -13.61 -3.00
C ALA A 16 9.26 -13.57 -3.56
N THR A 17 8.40 -14.46 -3.04
CA THR A 17 6.97 -14.45 -3.34
C THR A 17 6.15 -14.42 -2.06
N PHE A 18 5.14 -13.57 -2.02
CA PHE A 18 4.13 -13.51 -0.96
C PHE A 18 2.79 -13.97 -1.54
N LYS A 19 2.15 -14.98 -0.92
CA LYS A 19 0.90 -15.59 -1.43
C LYS A 19 0.92 -15.90 -2.95
N ARG A 20 2.09 -16.31 -3.48
CA ARG A 20 2.36 -16.66 -4.90
C ARG A 20 2.50 -15.46 -5.86
N LEU A 21 2.45 -14.22 -5.36
CA LEU A 21 2.78 -13.04 -6.14
C LEU A 21 4.26 -12.65 -5.94
N PRO A 22 4.97 -12.24 -7.00
CA PRO A 22 6.27 -11.61 -6.88
C PRO A 22 6.19 -10.37 -5.97
N THR A 23 7.08 -10.26 -4.98
CA THR A 23 7.03 -9.17 -4.00
C THR A 23 7.29 -7.79 -4.62
N ASN A 24 8.14 -7.72 -5.63
CA ASN A 24 8.38 -6.49 -6.41
C ASN A 24 7.10 -5.98 -7.08
N GLN A 25 6.33 -6.86 -7.72
CA GLN A 25 5.07 -6.51 -8.37
C GLN A 25 4.03 -6.02 -7.35
N LEU A 26 4.03 -6.61 -6.15
CA LEU A 26 3.15 -6.20 -5.06
C LEU A 26 3.50 -4.80 -4.55
N VAL A 27 4.79 -4.51 -4.38
CA VAL A 27 5.27 -3.18 -3.94
C VAL A 27 4.91 -2.11 -4.96
N ASP A 28 5.18 -2.34 -6.25
CA ASP A 28 4.85 -1.37 -7.30
C ASP A 28 3.33 -1.08 -7.36
N ALA A 29 2.50 -2.11 -7.26
CA ALA A 29 1.05 -1.96 -7.22
C ALA A 29 0.57 -1.22 -5.97
N LEU A 30 1.20 -1.47 -4.82
CA LEU A 30 0.91 -0.77 -3.56
C LEU A 30 1.26 0.72 -3.66
N GLN A 31 2.44 1.06 -4.18
CA GLN A 31 2.86 2.45 -4.36
C GLN A 31 1.91 3.20 -5.30
N LEU A 32 1.54 2.60 -6.42
CA LEU A 32 0.56 3.16 -7.35
C LEU A 32 -0.80 3.40 -6.70
N GLY A 33 -1.26 2.43 -5.90
CA GLY A 33 -2.52 2.51 -5.16
C GLY A 33 -2.52 3.64 -4.12
N ILE A 34 -1.45 3.74 -3.32
CA ILE A 34 -1.33 4.80 -2.30
C ILE A 34 -1.24 6.17 -2.96
N GLN A 35 -0.43 6.31 -4.02
CA GLN A 35 -0.30 7.56 -4.76
C GLN A 35 -1.65 8.04 -5.30
N HIS A 36 -2.43 7.13 -5.89
CA HIS A 36 -3.74 7.45 -6.42
C HIS A 36 -4.75 7.81 -5.31
N SER A 37 -4.82 7.02 -4.25
CA SER A 37 -5.78 7.23 -3.17
C SER A 37 -5.51 8.50 -2.38
N VAL A 38 -4.26 8.76 -2.00
CA VAL A 38 -3.89 9.99 -1.27
C VAL A 38 -3.99 11.21 -2.18
N GLY A 39 -3.47 11.13 -3.40
CA GLY A 39 -3.54 12.25 -4.35
C GLY A 39 -4.98 12.63 -4.73
N GLY A 40 -5.87 11.65 -4.87
CA GLY A 40 -7.29 11.89 -5.11
C GLY A 40 -8.03 12.47 -3.91
N LEU A 41 -7.61 12.12 -2.69
CA LEU A 41 -8.24 12.59 -1.46
C LEU A 41 -8.01 14.09 -1.21
N GLU A 42 -6.93 14.67 -1.73
CA GLU A 42 -6.67 16.11 -1.64
C GLU A 42 -7.73 16.96 -2.36
N ALA A 43 -8.44 16.39 -3.34
CA ALA A 43 -9.58 17.04 -3.99
C ALA A 43 -10.87 17.02 -3.14
N THR A 44 -10.90 16.24 -2.06
CA THR A 44 -12.04 16.14 -1.13
C THR A 44 -11.94 17.23 -0.08
N PRO A 45 -12.96 18.08 0.13
CA PRO A 45 -12.94 19.11 1.16
C PRO A 45 -12.54 18.57 2.53
N ALA A 46 -11.73 19.34 3.27
CA ALA A 46 -11.43 19.03 4.65
C ALA A 46 -12.68 19.23 5.52
N HIS A 47 -12.95 18.26 6.40
CA HIS A 47 -13.99 18.34 7.42
C HIS A 47 -13.54 17.54 8.65
N ASP A 48 -14.18 17.80 9.79
CA ASP A 48 -13.94 17.04 11.02
C ASP A 48 -14.30 15.57 10.82
N VAL A 49 -13.50 14.68 11.39
CA VAL A 49 -13.72 13.23 11.28
C VAL A 49 -14.98 12.83 12.03
N LEU A 50 -15.90 12.20 11.31
CA LEU A 50 -17.14 11.65 11.84
C LEU A 50 -17.02 10.13 12.03
N TYR A 51 -17.91 9.55 12.83
CA TYR A 51 -17.97 8.10 13.03
C TYR A 51 -18.10 7.32 11.71
N GLN A 52 -18.83 7.86 10.73
CA GLN A 52 -19.03 7.23 9.42
C GLN A 52 -17.75 7.15 8.58
N ASP A 53 -16.79 8.06 8.81
CA ASP A 53 -15.52 8.04 8.07
C ASP A 53 -14.70 6.78 8.40
N PHE A 54 -14.84 6.24 9.61
CA PHE A 54 -14.20 4.99 10.02
C PHE A 54 -14.79 3.74 9.36
N LEU A 55 -16.03 3.84 8.85
CA LEU A 55 -16.71 2.74 8.18
C LEU A 55 -16.52 2.76 6.66
N THR A 56 -15.93 3.83 6.12
CA THR A 56 -15.77 4.02 4.68
C THR A 56 -14.67 3.13 4.13
N ILE A 57 -14.95 2.41 3.05
CA ILE A 57 -13.97 1.66 2.26
C ILE A 57 -14.07 2.15 0.81
N GLU A 58 -13.01 2.77 0.31
CA GLU A 58 -12.91 3.12 -1.10
C GLU A 58 -12.29 1.97 -1.88
N ILE A 59 -12.99 1.49 -2.91
CA ILE A 59 -12.55 0.38 -3.75
C ILE A 59 -12.27 0.90 -5.16
N ILE A 60 -11.03 0.74 -5.62
CA ILE A 60 -10.59 1.21 -6.94
C ILE A 60 -9.99 0.04 -7.71
N ASN A 61 -10.48 -0.14 -8.93
CA ASN A 61 -10.01 -1.16 -9.87
C ASN A 61 -8.99 -0.55 -10.81
N PHE A 62 -7.76 -1.07 -10.80
CA PHE A 62 -6.63 -0.71 -11.66
C PHE A 62 -6.42 -1.78 -12.74
N PRO A 63 -7.02 -1.62 -13.93
CA PRO A 63 -6.72 -2.50 -15.05
C PRO A 63 -5.36 -2.13 -15.65
N LYS A 64 -4.65 -3.11 -16.20
CA LYS A 64 -3.35 -2.93 -16.84
C LYS A 64 -3.35 -1.85 -17.91
N ALA A 65 -4.42 -1.76 -18.69
CA ALA A 65 -4.59 -0.75 -19.73
C ALA A 65 -4.86 0.67 -19.21
N GLY A 66 -5.10 0.84 -17.91
CA GLY A 66 -5.60 2.08 -17.31
C GLY A 66 -7.09 2.29 -17.59
N LYS A 67 -7.65 3.36 -17.02
CA LYS A 67 -9.02 3.82 -17.28
C LYS A 67 -9.05 5.32 -17.51
N ASN A 68 -9.81 5.74 -18.51
CA ASN A 68 -10.05 7.14 -18.85
C ASN A 68 -11.45 7.62 -18.41
N THR A 69 -12.02 7.01 -17.38
CA THR A 69 -13.36 7.31 -16.83
C THR A 69 -13.25 8.03 -15.48
N PRO A 70 -14.33 8.49 -14.80
CA PRO A 70 -14.29 9.59 -13.81
C PRO A 70 -13.25 9.46 -12.68
N LYS A 71 -12.91 8.24 -12.26
CA LYS A 71 -11.75 7.95 -11.41
C LYS A 71 -10.66 7.34 -12.28
N ALA A 72 -9.97 8.21 -13.02
CA ALA A 72 -8.95 7.78 -13.98
C ALA A 72 -7.82 7.04 -13.26
N THR A 73 -7.32 5.97 -13.87
CA THR A 73 -6.18 5.19 -13.35
C THR A 73 -5.14 5.08 -14.45
N PRO A 74 -3.85 5.24 -14.15
CA PRO A 74 -2.80 5.14 -15.15
C PRO A 74 -2.63 3.70 -15.64
N SER A 75 -2.16 3.53 -16.87
CA SER A 75 -1.72 2.21 -17.34
C SER A 75 -0.46 1.77 -16.60
N HIS A 76 -0.28 0.45 -16.48
CA HIS A 76 0.84 -0.13 -15.75
C HIS A 76 1.31 -1.45 -16.36
N ARG A 77 2.43 -1.98 -15.85
CA ARG A 77 3.12 -3.16 -16.41
C ARG A 77 2.60 -4.48 -15.83
N PHE A 78 2.03 -4.40 -14.62
CA PHE A 78 1.51 -5.53 -13.85
C PHE A 78 0.08 -5.90 -14.24
N ASN A 79 -0.38 -7.08 -13.80
CA ASN A 79 -1.76 -7.53 -13.97
C ASN A 79 -2.76 -6.57 -13.30
N ASP A 80 -4.01 -6.64 -13.75
CA ASP A 80 -5.13 -5.97 -13.12
C ASP A 80 -5.17 -6.25 -11.62
N PHE A 81 -5.43 -5.22 -10.83
CA PHE A 81 -5.52 -5.33 -9.38
C PHE A 81 -6.58 -4.37 -8.81
N ILE A 82 -6.89 -4.57 -7.53
CA ILE A 82 -7.86 -3.76 -6.79
C ILE A 82 -7.16 -3.21 -5.57
N ILE A 83 -7.36 -1.92 -5.30
CA ILE A 83 -6.98 -1.28 -4.05
C ILE A 83 -8.24 -1.02 -3.23
N ARG A 84 -8.14 -1.35 -1.94
CA ARG A 84 -9.13 -1.00 -0.93
C ARG A 84 -8.46 -0.05 0.05
N SER A 85 -8.93 1.20 0.09
CA SER A 85 -8.49 2.19 1.06
C SER A 85 -9.52 2.26 2.18
N TYR A 86 -9.14 1.83 3.37
CA TYR A 86 -9.99 1.81 4.55
C TYR A 86 -9.89 3.15 5.28
N ALA A 87 -11.04 3.73 5.64
CA ALA A 87 -11.19 4.99 6.37
C ALA A 87 -10.29 6.14 5.85
N PRO A 88 -10.30 6.46 4.54
CA PRO A 88 -9.34 7.38 3.93
C PRO A 88 -9.31 8.76 4.60
N VAL A 89 -10.49 9.31 4.94
CA VAL A 89 -10.61 10.61 5.63
C VAL A 89 -10.03 10.55 7.04
N ALA A 90 -10.27 9.46 7.79
CA ALA A 90 -9.71 9.28 9.12
C ALA A 90 -8.17 9.19 9.07
N PHE A 91 -7.60 8.47 8.09
CA PHE A 91 -6.15 8.41 7.91
C PHE A 91 -5.52 9.71 7.40
N ARG A 92 -6.25 10.55 6.66
CA ARG A 92 -5.83 11.94 6.40
C ARG A 92 -5.71 12.71 7.70
N HIS A 93 -6.72 12.67 8.55
CA HIS A 93 -6.69 13.34 9.86
C HIS A 93 -5.59 12.80 10.79
N PHE A 94 -5.32 11.50 10.78
CA PHE A 94 -4.20 10.95 11.56
C PHE A 94 -2.85 11.44 11.05
N ARG A 95 -2.64 11.48 9.72
CA ARG A 95 -1.42 12.06 9.13
C ARG A 95 -1.23 13.51 9.57
N GLU A 96 -2.29 14.33 9.50
CA GLU A 96 -2.26 15.72 9.97
C GLU A 96 -1.88 15.83 11.46
N LYS A 97 -2.48 15.01 12.34
CA LYS A 97 -2.15 14.98 13.77
C LYS A 97 -0.70 14.60 14.06
N PHE A 98 -0.10 13.77 13.22
CA PHE A 98 1.31 13.40 13.30
C PHE A 98 2.23 14.36 12.52
N ASN A 99 1.69 15.47 11.99
CA ASN A 99 2.40 16.45 11.18
C ASN A 99 3.04 15.84 9.91
N ILE A 100 2.40 14.81 9.34
CA ILE A 100 2.81 14.17 8.10
C ILE A 100 2.06 14.84 6.95
N LYS A 101 2.76 15.67 6.17
CA LYS A 101 2.18 16.31 4.99
C LYS A 101 1.94 15.30 3.87
N PRO A 102 0.89 15.45 3.03
CA PRO A 102 0.62 14.53 1.95
C PRO A 102 1.79 14.45 0.94
N GLU A 103 2.44 15.57 0.63
CA GLU A 103 3.59 15.61 -0.27
C GLU A 103 4.81 14.85 0.28
N ASP A 104 5.09 14.98 1.57
CA ASP A 104 6.21 14.29 2.22
C ASP A 104 5.92 12.79 2.30
N TYR A 105 4.68 12.42 2.68
CA TYR A 105 4.24 11.03 2.70
C TYR A 105 4.36 10.38 1.32
N LEU A 106 3.86 11.04 0.26
CA LEU A 106 3.95 10.54 -1.10
C LEU A 106 5.39 10.47 -1.60
N SER A 107 6.23 11.46 -1.25
CA SER A 107 7.66 11.46 -1.57
C SER A 107 8.36 10.24 -0.98
N SER A 108 8.10 9.89 0.29
CA SER A 108 8.66 8.69 0.91
C SER A 108 8.12 7.39 0.33
N ILE A 109 6.80 7.33 0.07
CA ILE A 109 6.14 6.12 -0.44
C ILE A 109 6.52 5.81 -1.88
N CYS A 110 6.68 6.80 -2.76
CA CYS A 110 6.95 6.58 -4.18
C CYS A 110 8.40 6.15 -4.48
N LYS A 111 9.29 6.13 -3.49
CA LYS A 111 10.67 5.63 -3.62
C LYS A 111 10.73 4.12 -3.37
N PRO A 112 11.68 3.38 -3.97
CA PRO A 112 11.79 1.93 -3.77
C PRO A 112 11.87 1.53 -2.29
N PHE A 113 11.05 0.56 -1.90
CA PHE A 113 11.03 0.03 -0.54
C PHE A 113 12.20 -0.92 -0.28
N ARG A 114 12.69 -0.91 0.97
CA ARG A 114 13.70 -1.84 1.46
C ARG A 114 13.03 -2.93 2.30
N GLU A 115 13.18 -4.19 1.90
CA GLU A 115 12.64 -5.32 2.67
C GLU A 115 13.44 -5.52 3.98
N LEU A 116 12.73 -5.59 5.11
CA LEU A 116 13.30 -5.90 6.41
C LEU A 116 13.30 -7.43 6.61
N LYS A 117 14.49 -8.03 6.63
CA LYS A 117 14.69 -9.49 6.72
C LYS A 117 14.36 -10.11 8.08
N ASN A 118 14.03 -9.30 9.09
CA ASN A 118 13.67 -9.74 10.43
C ASN A 118 12.15 -9.55 10.64
N PRO A 119 11.32 -10.58 10.42
CA PRO A 119 9.87 -10.44 10.36
C PRO A 119 9.18 -10.24 11.72
N GLY A 120 9.93 -9.89 12.78
CA GLY A 120 9.45 -9.84 14.15
C GLY A 120 8.76 -11.14 14.60
N ALA A 121 8.03 -11.10 15.71
CA ALA A 121 7.32 -12.27 16.23
C ALA A 121 6.16 -12.74 15.33
N SER A 122 5.63 -11.87 14.46
CA SER A 122 4.44 -12.18 13.65
C SER A 122 4.74 -12.92 12.34
N GLY A 123 6.01 -13.08 11.95
CA GLY A 123 6.35 -13.72 10.67
C GLY A 123 5.87 -12.94 9.44
N SER A 124 5.47 -11.68 9.63
CA SER A 124 4.93 -10.80 8.59
C SER A 124 6.06 -10.24 7.72
N LEU A 125 5.73 -9.89 6.47
CA LEU A 125 6.66 -9.18 5.61
C LEU A 125 6.65 -7.71 5.97
N PHE A 126 7.83 -7.13 6.14
CA PHE A 126 8.01 -5.72 6.48
C PHE A 126 8.87 -5.04 5.43
N TYR A 127 8.51 -3.81 5.12
CA TYR A 127 9.31 -2.91 4.32
C TYR A 127 9.53 -1.60 5.06
N LEU A 128 10.59 -0.90 4.67
CA LEU A 128 10.93 0.43 5.12
C LEU A 128 11.05 1.34 3.89
N THR A 129 10.55 2.57 3.96
CA THR A 129 10.81 3.56 2.90
C THR A 129 12.31 3.87 2.83
N SER A 130 12.77 4.37 1.68
CA SER A 130 14.21 4.60 1.46
C SER A 130 14.81 5.67 2.36
N ASP A 131 13.97 6.54 2.91
CA ASP A 131 14.31 7.62 3.85
C ASP A 131 14.08 7.24 5.32
N ASP A 132 13.72 5.98 5.60
CA ASP A 132 13.57 5.43 6.95
C ASP A 132 12.42 6.03 7.79
N GLU A 133 11.50 6.75 7.15
CA GLU A 133 10.36 7.42 7.79
C GLU A 133 9.17 6.48 8.05
N PHE A 134 8.89 5.53 7.14
CA PHE A 134 7.69 4.70 7.23
C PHE A 134 7.97 3.20 7.13
N ILE A 135 7.38 2.44 8.07
CA ILE A 135 7.34 0.98 8.04
C ILE A 135 6.04 0.52 7.38
N ILE A 136 6.14 -0.29 6.33
CA ILE A 136 5.02 -0.97 5.69
C ILE A 136 4.99 -2.41 6.19
N LYS A 137 3.92 -2.78 6.90
CA LYS A 137 3.69 -4.15 7.36
C LYS A 137 2.63 -4.83 6.51
N MET A 138 2.95 -5.98 5.94
CA MET A 138 1.97 -6.85 5.30
C MET A 138 1.25 -7.70 6.35
N SER A 139 -0.03 -7.44 6.58
CA SER A 139 -0.86 -8.20 7.50
C SER A 139 -1.79 -9.19 6.77
N GLU A 140 -2.24 -10.21 7.48
CA GLU A 140 -3.38 -11.00 7.05
C GLU A 140 -4.67 -10.23 7.34
N GLU A 141 -5.64 -10.34 6.44
CA GLU A 141 -7.00 -9.94 6.73
C GLU A 141 -7.57 -10.96 7.72
N ASN A 142 -7.63 -10.59 8.99
CA ASN A 142 -8.37 -11.35 9.97
C ASN A 142 -9.85 -11.09 9.68
N VAL A 143 -10.48 -12.02 8.97
CA VAL A 143 -11.94 -12.06 8.89
C VAL A 143 -12.42 -12.43 10.30
N PHE A 144 -12.87 -11.43 11.05
CA PHE A 144 -13.60 -11.64 12.29
C PHE A 144 -15.05 -12.05 11.99
#